data_AF-A0A5N6IEN7-F1
#
_entry.id   AF-A0A5N6IEN7-F1
#
_cell.length_a   1.000
_cell.length_b   1.000
_cell.length_c   1.000
_cell.angle_alpha   90.00
_cell.angle_beta   90.00
_cell.angle_gamma   90.00
#
_symmetry.space_group_name_H-M   'P 1'
#
loop_
_entity.id
_entity.type
_entity.pdbx_description
1 polymer ?
#
loop_
_entity_poly.entity_id
_entity_poly.type
_entity_poly.pdbx_seq_one_letter_code
_entity_poly.pdbx_strand_id
1 'polypeptide(L)'
;MGGHVDPKNGVFMGNWGGFGCPTPQRIASYSLSPNRQRPLAGTAHAAFFNTFRRFRHQILYVAPPFIIAYAAMDWAVEKNHYLNSKPGRLAEGGDE
;
A
#
# COMPACT_ATOMS: atom_id res chain seq x y z
N MET A 1 -7.31 21.48 23.37
CA MET A 1 -6.41 20.43 22.86
C MET A 1 -5.91 19.61 24.05
N GLY A 2 -6.40 18.38 24.22
CA GLY A 2 -5.95 17.42 25.25
C GLY A 2 -7.02 17.07 26.30
N GLY A 3 -8.04 16.29 25.92
CA GLY A 3 -9.02 15.72 26.86
C GLY A 3 -8.64 14.32 27.33
N HIS A 4 -9.27 13.86 28.42
CA HIS A 4 -9.26 12.46 28.84
C HIS A 4 -10.11 11.58 27.89
N VAL A 5 -9.88 10.27 27.94
CA VAL A 5 -10.62 9.30 27.12
C VAL A 5 -12.08 9.28 27.57
N ASP A 6 -12.97 9.61 26.65
CA ASP A 6 -14.42 9.60 26.86
C ASP A 6 -15.10 8.89 25.68
N PRO A 7 -15.20 7.56 25.74
CA PRO A 7 -15.80 6.76 24.66
C PRO A 7 -17.28 7.07 24.45
N LYS A 8 -17.97 7.62 25.46
CA LYS A 8 -19.40 7.96 25.38
C LYS A 8 -19.63 9.21 24.53
N ASN A 9 -18.70 10.14 24.58
CA ASN A 9 -18.70 11.36 23.78
C ASN A 9 -17.83 11.25 22.50
N GLY A 10 -17.42 10.03 22.11
CA GLY A 10 -16.68 9.76 20.88
C GLY A 10 -15.16 10.03 20.95
N VAL A 11 -14.61 10.24 22.15
CA VAL A 11 -13.17 10.49 22.35
C VAL A 11 -12.47 9.20 22.79
N PHE A 12 -11.91 8.49 21.81
CA PHE A 12 -11.29 7.17 22.03
C PHE A 12 -9.79 7.20 22.34
N MET A 13 -9.16 8.38 22.33
CA MET A 13 -7.74 8.53 22.60
C MET A 13 -7.50 9.79 23.44
N GLY A 14 -6.79 9.61 24.56
CA GLY A 14 -6.42 10.70 25.46
C GLY A 14 -4.99 11.20 25.23
N ASN A 15 -4.48 11.93 26.21
CA ASN A 15 -3.15 12.54 26.17
C ASN A 15 -2.10 11.71 26.95
N TRP A 16 -0.86 12.19 27.00
CA TRP A 16 0.21 11.65 27.83
C TRP A 16 -0.27 11.37 29.26
N GLY A 17 -0.03 10.15 29.74
CA GLY A 17 -0.49 9.68 31.05
C GLY A 17 -1.92 9.11 31.08
N GLY A 18 -2.69 9.26 30.00
CA GLY A 18 -4.10 8.85 29.93
C GLY A 18 -4.54 8.43 28.54
N PHE A 19 -3.75 7.60 27.84
CA PHE A 19 -4.02 7.18 26.47
C PHE A 19 -5.28 6.30 26.28
N GLY A 20 -5.84 5.74 27.35
CA GLY A 20 -6.99 4.82 27.27
C GLY A 20 -6.61 3.35 27.08
N CYS A 21 -5.34 3.02 27.34
CA CYS A 21 -4.87 1.63 27.42
C CYS A 21 -5.59 0.89 28.57
N PRO A 22 -6.02 -0.38 28.36
CA PRO A 22 -6.55 -1.20 29.45
C PRO A 22 -5.45 -1.44 30.51
N THR A 23 -5.69 -1.04 31.76
CA THR A 23 -4.76 -1.14 32.89
C THR A 23 -4.47 -2.60 33.31
N PRO A 24 -3.27 -2.98 33.81
CA PRO A 24 -1.94 -2.37 33.68
C PRO A 24 -1.01 -3.14 32.72
N GLN A 25 -0.22 -2.41 31.92
CA GLN A 25 0.76 -2.95 30.97
C GLN A 25 2.02 -3.45 31.71
N ARG A 26 2.12 -4.75 32.02
CA ARG A 26 3.27 -5.36 32.71
C ARG A 26 4.42 -5.70 31.75
N ILE A 27 4.85 -4.73 30.95
CA ILE A 27 5.88 -4.93 29.91
C ILE A 27 7.07 -4.03 30.22
N ALA A 28 8.24 -4.63 30.48
CA ALA A 28 9.50 -3.90 30.54
C ALA A 28 10.07 -3.75 29.12
N SER A 29 10.39 -2.52 28.73
CA SER A 29 11.02 -2.23 27.44
C SER A 29 12.43 -1.68 27.67
N TYR A 30 13.38 -2.15 26.86
CA TYR A 30 14.78 -1.74 26.95
C TYR A 30 15.22 -1.17 25.61
N SER A 31 15.99 -0.08 25.65
CA SER A 31 16.52 0.58 24.46
C SER A 31 17.93 1.10 24.72
N LEU A 32 18.79 1.04 23.70
CA LEU A 32 20.11 1.68 23.72
C LEU A 32 20.04 3.07 23.10
N SER A 33 20.80 4.03 23.65
CA SER A 33 20.94 5.37 23.04
C SER A 33 21.43 5.27 21.58
N PRO A 34 20.83 6.01 20.63
CA PRO A 34 21.22 5.98 19.22
C PRO A 34 22.70 6.30 18.97
N ASN A 35 23.30 7.16 19.79
CA ASN A 35 24.72 7.54 19.68
C ASN A 35 25.67 6.38 19.99
N ARG A 36 25.17 5.28 20.58
CA ARG A 36 25.92 4.05 20.87
C ARG A 36 25.63 2.93 19.88
N GLN A 37 24.79 3.17 18.86
CA GLN A 37 24.43 2.20 17.83
C GLN A 37 25.10 2.55 16.50
N ARG A 38 25.32 1.53 15.66
CA ARG A 38 25.71 1.73 14.26
C ARG A 38 24.43 1.85 13.43
N PRO A 39 24.06 3.04 12.91
CA PRO A 39 22.72 3.30 12.37
C PRO A 39 22.38 2.46 11.14
N LEU A 40 23.38 2.03 10.36
CA LEU A 40 23.20 1.24 9.13
C LEU A 40 23.77 -0.18 9.24
N ALA A 41 24.00 -0.70 10.46
CA ALA A 41 24.49 -2.06 10.61
C ALA A 41 23.49 -3.07 10.04
N GLY A 42 23.95 -3.91 9.11
CA GLY A 42 23.14 -4.98 8.51
C GLY A 42 22.06 -4.53 7.53
N THR A 43 21.99 -3.23 7.19
CA THR A 43 20.92 -2.70 6.34
C THR A 43 20.98 -3.24 4.92
N ALA A 44 22.16 -3.47 4.33
CA ALA A 44 22.26 -3.99 2.96
C ALA A 44 21.66 -5.42 2.83
N HIS A 45 22.05 -6.32 3.73
CA HIS A 45 21.52 -7.68 3.79
C HIS A 45 20.01 -7.67 4.10
N ALA A 46 19.59 -6.89 5.10
CA ALA A 46 18.18 -6.76 5.44
C ALA A 46 17.36 -6.14 4.30
N ALA A 47 17.88 -5.11 3.63
CA ALA A 47 17.19 -4.42 2.53
C ALA A 47 16.96 -5.35 1.34
N PHE A 48 17.85 -6.29 1.06
CA PHE A 48 17.61 -7.27 0.01
C PHE A 48 16.62 -8.36 0.46
N PHE A 49 16.98 -9.13 1.48
CA PHE A 49 16.24 -10.34 1.84
C PHE A 49 14.89 -10.05 2.51
N ASN A 50 14.83 -9.03 3.38
CA ASN A 50 13.58 -8.67 4.04
C ASN A 50 12.60 -8.01 3.06
N THR A 51 13.10 -7.19 2.13
CA THR A 51 12.25 -6.54 1.13
C THR A 51 11.70 -7.56 0.15
N PHE A 52 12.53 -8.48 -0.37
CA PHE A 52 12.03 -9.55 -1.22
C PHE A 52 11.00 -10.43 -0.51
N ARG A 53 11.26 -10.80 0.77
CA ARG A 53 10.31 -11.54 1.59
C ARG A 53 8.98 -10.80 1.74
N ARG A 54 8.98 -9.47 1.93
CA ARG A 54 7.75 -8.67 2.01
C ARG A 54 7.03 -8.59 0.66
N PHE A 55 7.78 -8.35 -0.42
CA PHE A 55 7.26 -8.23 -1.77
C PHE A 55 6.53 -9.49 -2.24
N ARG A 56 7.14 -10.67 -2.06
CA ARG A 56 6.54 -11.94 -2.51
C ARG A 56 5.18 -12.25 -1.88
N HIS A 57 4.91 -11.73 -0.67
CA HIS A 57 3.63 -11.95 0.01
C HIS A 57 2.52 -11.02 -0.49
N GLN A 58 2.87 -9.98 -1.23
CA GLN A 58 1.94 -8.96 -1.72
C GLN A 58 1.76 -8.99 -3.23
N ILE A 59 2.79 -9.43 -3.97
CA ILE A 59 2.80 -9.37 -5.43
C ILE A 59 1.61 -10.09 -6.09
N LEU A 60 1.08 -11.15 -5.49
CA LEU A 60 -0.07 -11.87 -6.05
C LEU A 60 -1.41 -11.14 -5.86
N TYR A 61 -1.49 -10.18 -4.95
CA TYR A 61 -2.66 -9.30 -4.83
C TYR A 61 -2.57 -8.09 -5.75
N VAL A 62 -1.35 -7.72 -6.13
CA VAL A 62 -1.05 -6.52 -6.91
C VAL A 62 -0.92 -6.83 -8.40
N ALA A 63 -0.08 -7.79 -8.78
CA ALA A 63 0.23 -8.08 -10.17
C ALA A 63 -1.00 -8.50 -11.00
N PRO A 64 -1.88 -9.43 -10.55
CA PRO A 64 -3.00 -9.86 -11.38
C PRO A 64 -3.95 -8.72 -11.81
N PRO A 65 -4.45 -7.84 -10.93
CA PRO A 65 -5.31 -6.74 -11.39
C PRO A 65 -4.57 -5.74 -12.29
N PHE A 66 -3.28 -5.47 -12.04
CA PHE A 66 -2.51 -4.58 -12.91
C PHE A 66 -2.25 -5.18 -14.30
N ILE A 67 -1.97 -6.48 -14.39
CA ILE A 67 -1.79 -7.17 -15.67
C ILE A 67 -3.11 -7.15 -16.45
N ILE A 68 -4.24 -7.45 -15.81
CA ILE A 68 -5.55 -7.43 -16.45
C ILE A 68 -5.89 -6.01 -16.95
N ALA A 69 -5.69 -5.00 -16.11
CA ALA A 69 -5.95 -3.61 -16.48
C ALA A 69 -5.09 -3.15 -17.66
N TYR A 70 -3.80 -3.52 -17.64
CA TYR A 70 -2.89 -3.18 -18.73
C TYR A 70 -3.29 -3.87 -20.05
N ALA A 71 -3.61 -5.16 -20.00
CA ALA A 71 -4.05 -5.90 -21.18
C ALA A 71 -5.37 -5.37 -21.76
N ALA A 72 -6.33 -5.03 -20.90
CA ALA A 72 -7.60 -4.43 -21.33
C ALA A 72 -7.40 -3.05 -21.96
N MET A 73 -6.50 -2.24 -21.40
CA MET A 73 -6.13 -0.94 -21.95
C MET A 73 -5.47 -1.08 -23.32
N ASP A 74 -4.50 -1.98 -23.46
CA ASP A 74 -3.80 -2.23 -24.73
C ASP A 74 -4.78 -2.66 -25.83
N TRP A 75 -5.66 -3.62 -25.51
CA TRP A 75 -6.74 -4.02 -26.41
C TRP A 75 -7.66 -2.85 -26.81
N ALA A 76 -8.04 -2.01 -25.85
CA ALA A 76 -8.91 -0.85 -26.12
C ALA A 76 -8.21 0.18 -27.02
N VAL A 77 -6.91 0.41 -26.82
CA VAL A 77 -6.10 1.32 -27.64
C VAL A 77 -5.98 0.79 -29.07
N GLU A 78 -5.63 -0.48 -29.24
CA GLU A 78 -5.51 -1.10 -30.56
C GLU A 78 -6.85 -1.09 -31.31
N LYS A 79 -7.95 -1.48 -30.66
CA LYS A 79 -9.28 -1.44 -31.28
C LYS A 79 -9.69 -0.02 -31.64
N ASN A 80 -9.39 0.98 -30.80
CA ASN A 80 -9.68 2.39 -31.12
C ASN A 80 -8.89 2.87 -32.34
N HIS A 81 -7.61 2.55 -32.43
CA HIS A 81 -6.79 2.87 -33.61
C HIS A 81 -7.29 2.16 -34.87
N TYR A 82 -7.69 0.89 -34.75
CA TYR A 82 -8.27 0.14 -35.86
C TYR A 82 -9.57 0.79 -36.37
N LEU A 83 -10.52 1.11 -35.49
CA LEU A 83 -11.79 1.73 -35.89
C LEU A 83 -11.60 3.10 -36.57
N ASN A 84 -10.61 3.87 -36.15
CA ASN A 84 -10.27 5.15 -36.76
C ASN A 84 -9.44 5.03 -38.05
N SER A 85 -9.00 3.82 -38.40
CA SER A 85 -8.25 3.55 -39.63
C SER A 85 -9.17 3.41 -40.84
N LYS A 86 -8.62 3.57 -42.06
CA LYS A 86 -9.36 3.35 -43.31
C LYS A 86 -10.04 1.97 -43.41
N PRO A 87 -9.33 0.84 -43.16
CA PRO A 87 -9.96 -0.48 -43.21
C PRO A 87 -11.03 -0.67 -42.12
N GLY A 88 -10.82 -0.12 -40.92
CA GLY A 88 -11.82 -0.18 -39.85
C GLY A 88 -13.11 0.59 -40.17
N ARG A 89 -12.99 1.77 -40.78
CA ARG A 89 -14.15 2.54 -41.24
C ARG A 89 -14.93 1.83 -42.35
N LEU A 90 -14.25 1.12 -43.25
CA LEU A 90 -14.89 0.32 -44.30
C LEU A 90 -15.58 -0.93 -43.75
N ALA A 91 -15.01 -1.55 -42.71
CA ALA A 91 -15.55 -2.77 -42.11
C ALA A 91 -16.77 -2.52 -41.20
N GLU A 92 -16.84 -1.35 -40.54
CA GLU A 92 -17.87 -1.05 -39.53
C GLU A 92 -18.81 0.11 -39.94
N GLY A 93 -18.47 0.87 -40.99
CA GLY A 93 -19.29 1.99 -41.49
C GLY A 93 -20.28 1.60 -42.59
N GLY A 94 -20.58 0.30 -42.76
CA GLY A 94 -21.44 -0.23 -43.82
C GLY A 94 -22.87 -0.58 -43.38
N ASP A 95 -23.27 -0.20 -42.17
CA ASP A 95 -24.61 -0.47 -41.59
C ASP A 95 -25.49 0.81 -41.56
N GLU A 96 -25.26 1.72 -42.50
CA GLU A 96 -26.15 2.85 -42.85
C GLU A 96 -26.57 2.79 -44.32
#